data_AF-A0A1V5S9V0-F1
#
_entry.id   AF-A0A1V5S9V0-F1
#
_cell.length_a   1.000
_cell.length_b   1.000
_cell.length_c   1.000
_cell.angle_alpha   90.00
_cell.angle_beta   90.00
_cell.angle_gamma   90.00
#
_symmetry.space_group_name_H-M   'P 1'
#
loop_
_entity.id
_entity.type
_entity.pdbx_description
1 polymer ?
#
loop_
_entity_poly.entity_id
_entity_poly.type
_entity_poly.pdbx_seq_one_letter_code
_entity_poly.pdbx_strand_id
1 'polypeptide(L)'
;MKKLLIGLLLMTTIVVHGQSKWSGFFKPVTYDAPALITRDIGEPVNLWLFRPVVSFTAIQFTWNPLNKRFDNTAFTSIGMGIGYQHYIESKGEPYNDFGGGILMLANTTTTMEQAASISIAGVFNFLDFVSMGAGYDMGREVFFLLTGVSYSF
;
A
#
# COMPACT_ATOMS: atom_id res chain seq x y z
N MET A 1 -27.43 -29.39 2.01
CA MET A 1 -26.72 -29.25 0.70
C MET A 1 -27.17 -28.05 -0.12
N LYS A 2 -28.48 -27.75 -0.25
CA LYS A 2 -28.96 -26.57 -1.00
C LYS A 2 -28.41 -25.21 -0.51
N LYS A 3 -28.20 -25.04 0.81
CA LYS A 3 -27.65 -23.80 1.40
C LYS A 3 -26.16 -23.56 1.07
N LEU A 4 -25.39 -24.62 0.82
CA LEU A 4 -23.97 -24.55 0.42
C LEU A 4 -23.81 -24.14 -1.05
N LEU A 5 -24.70 -24.63 -1.92
CA LEU A 5 -24.75 -24.26 -3.34
C LEU A 5 -25.15 -22.79 -3.54
N ILE A 6 -26.10 -22.28 -2.75
CA ILE A 6 -26.50 -20.86 -2.80
C ILE A 6 -25.36 -19.95 -2.34
N GLY A 7 -24.61 -20.35 -1.30
CA GLY A 7 -23.41 -19.62 -0.86
C GLY A 7 -22.31 -19.60 -1.93
N LEU A 8 -22.09 -20.72 -2.63
CA LEU A 8 -21.11 -20.80 -3.71
C LEU A 8 -21.53 -19.97 -4.94
N LEU A 9 -22.83 -19.93 -5.28
CA LEU A 9 -23.36 -19.14 -6.39
C LEU A 9 -23.35 -17.62 -6.11
N LEU A 10 -23.52 -17.23 -4.84
CA LEU A 10 -23.38 -15.83 -4.40
C LEU A 10 -21.92 -15.37 -4.35
N MET A 11 -20.96 -16.28 -4.16
CA MET A 11 -19.53 -15.97 -4.21
C MET A 11 -19.03 -15.82 -5.65
N THR A 12 -19.60 -16.53 -6.63
CA THR A 12 -19.19 -16.41 -8.03
C THR A 12 -19.66 -15.10 -8.70
N THR A 13 -20.78 -14.50 -8.26
CA THR A 13 -21.23 -13.20 -8.79
C THR A 13 -20.34 -12.04 -8.36
N ILE A 14 -19.64 -12.16 -7.23
CA ILE A 14 -18.63 -11.19 -6.76
C ILE A 14 -17.36 -11.25 -7.63
N VAL A 15 -17.03 -12.41 -8.20
CA VAL A 15 -15.80 -12.59 -9.01
C VAL A 15 -15.89 -11.90 -10.37
N VAL A 16 -17.09 -11.74 -10.95
CA VAL A 16 -17.25 -11.20 -12.31
C VAL A 16 -17.24 -9.66 -12.36
N HIS A 17 -17.63 -8.97 -11.27
CA HIS A 17 -17.60 -7.49 -11.21
C HIS A 17 -16.29 -6.93 -10.62
N GLY A 18 -15.39 -7.78 -10.12
CA GLY A 18 -14.11 -7.38 -9.51
C GLY A 18 -12.93 -7.25 -10.49
N GLN A 19 -13.09 -7.62 -11.76
CA GLN A 19 -11.97 -7.72 -12.70
C GLN A 19 -11.31 -6.38 -13.09
N SER A 20 -12.00 -5.24 -12.92
CA SER A 20 -11.46 -3.93 -13.35
C SER A 20 -10.32 -3.43 -12.44
N LYS A 21 -10.54 -3.32 -11.12
CA LYS A 21 -9.60 -2.67 -10.19
C LYS A 21 -8.41 -3.55 -9.76
N TRP A 22 -8.54 -4.87 -9.91
CA TRP A 22 -7.48 -5.85 -9.63
C TRP A 22 -6.74 -6.28 -10.91
N SER A 23 -7.12 -5.71 -12.06
CA SER A 23 -6.51 -6.02 -13.34
C SER A 23 -5.01 -5.73 -13.31
N GLY A 24 -4.21 -6.75 -13.67
CA GLY A 24 -2.76 -6.63 -13.65
C GLY A 24 -2.18 -6.31 -12.28
N PHE A 25 -2.78 -6.78 -11.18
CA PHE A 25 -2.34 -6.51 -9.79
C PHE A 25 -0.81 -6.64 -9.60
N PHE A 26 -0.20 -7.70 -10.12
CA PHE A 26 1.26 -7.94 -10.04
C PHE A 26 2.05 -7.43 -11.25
N LYS A 27 1.42 -6.77 -12.21
CA LYS A 27 2.06 -6.24 -13.42
C LYS A 27 2.32 -4.74 -13.26
N PRO A 28 3.37 -4.17 -13.87
CA PRO A 28 3.56 -2.72 -13.94
C PRO A 28 2.32 -2.01 -14.54
N VAL A 29 2.01 -0.78 -14.10
CA VAL A 29 0.96 0.00 -14.78
C VAL A 29 1.57 0.50 -16.08
N THR A 30 1.17 -0.09 -17.18
CA THR A 30 1.52 0.34 -18.54
C THR A 30 0.21 0.50 -19.32
N TYR A 31 0.24 1.15 -20.49
CA TYR A 31 -0.95 1.29 -21.34
C TYR A 31 -1.61 -0.05 -21.75
N ASP A 32 -0.90 -1.17 -21.58
CA ASP A 32 -1.42 -2.53 -21.79
C ASP A 32 -2.30 -3.06 -20.64
N ALA A 33 -2.62 -2.24 -19.64
CA ALA A 33 -3.61 -2.61 -18.62
C ALA A 33 -5.01 -2.70 -19.28
N PRO A 34 -5.77 -3.79 -19.12
CA PRO A 34 -7.10 -3.98 -19.75
C PRO A 34 -8.11 -2.84 -19.56
N ALA A 35 -7.95 -2.00 -18.54
CA ALA A 35 -8.77 -0.81 -18.31
C ALA A 35 -8.40 0.40 -19.19
N LEU A 36 -7.26 0.35 -19.88
CA LEU A 36 -6.72 1.37 -20.78
C LEU A 36 -6.78 0.95 -22.27
N ILE A 37 -6.96 -0.36 -22.54
CA ILE A 37 -7.02 -0.91 -23.91
C ILE A 37 -8.28 -0.46 -24.68
N THR A 38 -9.37 -0.12 -23.99
CA THR A 38 -10.62 0.36 -24.61
C THR A 38 -10.68 1.88 -24.80
N ARG A 39 -9.58 2.60 -24.56
CA ARG A 39 -9.58 4.05 -24.67
C ARG A 39 -9.26 4.53 -26.08
N ASP A 40 -9.96 5.57 -26.48
CA ASP A 40 -9.56 6.37 -27.63
C ASP A 40 -8.28 7.16 -27.33
N ILE A 41 -7.46 7.36 -28.37
CA ILE A 41 -6.23 8.12 -28.30
C ILE A 41 -6.58 9.56 -27.86
N GLY A 42 -6.12 9.97 -26.67
CA GLY A 42 -6.30 11.33 -26.14
C GLY A 42 -7.29 11.49 -24.99
N GLU A 43 -7.94 10.42 -24.50
CA GLU A 43 -8.74 10.51 -23.27
C GLU A 43 -7.84 10.63 -22.02
N PRO A 44 -8.20 11.39 -20.97
CA PRO A 44 -7.38 11.49 -19.76
C PRO A 44 -7.39 10.17 -18.96
N VAL A 45 -6.22 9.71 -18.46
CA VAL A 45 -6.18 8.55 -17.53
C VAL A 45 -6.76 8.99 -16.20
N ASN A 46 -7.77 8.26 -15.73
CA ASN A 46 -8.33 8.37 -14.41
C ASN A 46 -8.70 6.94 -13.99
N LEU A 47 -7.74 6.28 -13.34
CA LEU A 47 -7.84 4.86 -13.05
C LEU A 47 -7.49 4.60 -11.59
N TRP A 48 -8.33 3.78 -10.95
CA TRP A 48 -8.08 3.31 -9.59
C TRP A 48 -7.75 1.83 -9.58
N LEU A 49 -6.58 1.49 -9.05
CA LEU A 49 -6.09 0.12 -8.99
C LEU A 49 -5.69 -0.29 -7.57
N PHE A 50 -5.95 -1.55 -7.25
CA PHE A 50 -5.27 -2.20 -6.14
C PHE A 50 -3.88 -2.64 -6.57
N ARG A 51 -2.86 -2.36 -5.75
CA ARG A 51 -1.47 -2.73 -6.01
C ARG A 51 -0.81 -3.41 -4.80
N PRO A 52 0.04 -4.43 -5.01
CA PRO A 52 0.90 -4.93 -3.96
C PRO A 52 1.92 -3.87 -3.61
N VAL A 53 2.31 -3.83 -2.34
CA VAL A 53 3.45 -3.04 -1.87
C VAL A 53 4.41 -4.00 -1.19
N VAL A 54 5.66 -4.04 -1.66
CA VAL A 54 6.67 -4.97 -1.19
C VAL A 54 7.95 -4.18 -0.92
N SER A 55 8.29 -4.02 0.36
CA SER A 55 9.37 -3.15 0.88
C SER A 55 8.98 -1.69 1.12
N PHE A 56 9.55 -1.15 2.20
CA PHE A 56 9.20 0.15 2.76
C PHE A 56 10.43 0.81 3.38
N THR A 57 10.72 2.03 2.94
CA THR A 57 11.73 2.90 3.58
C THR A 57 11.07 4.22 3.95
N ALA A 58 11.23 4.65 5.20
CA ALA A 58 10.69 5.93 5.70
C ALA A 58 11.51 6.47 6.87
N ILE A 59 11.19 7.68 7.30
CA ILE A 59 11.60 8.20 8.61
C ILE A 59 10.48 7.88 9.60
N GLN A 60 10.82 7.14 10.65
CA GLN A 60 9.90 6.83 11.74
C GLN A 60 10.07 7.84 12.88
N PHE A 61 8.94 8.36 13.38
CA PHE A 61 8.88 9.11 14.62
C PHE A 61 8.17 8.29 15.69
N THR A 62 8.80 8.18 16.85
CA THR A 62 8.26 7.48 18.01
C THR A 62 8.26 8.40 19.22
N TRP A 63 7.16 8.43 19.95
CA TRP A 63 7.06 9.20 21.18
C TRP A 63 7.89 8.55 22.29
N ASN A 64 8.82 9.29 22.87
CA ASN A 64 9.60 8.85 24.02
C ASN A 64 9.06 9.50 25.31
N PRO A 65 8.39 8.73 26.19
CA PRO A 65 7.79 9.28 27.41
C PRO A 65 8.81 9.76 28.44
N LEU A 66 10.05 9.25 28.41
CA LEU A 66 11.12 9.66 29.34
C LEU A 66 11.65 11.06 29.01
N ASN A 67 11.88 11.32 27.73
CA ASN A 67 12.46 12.57 27.25
C ASN A 67 11.42 13.60 26.78
N LYS A 68 10.12 13.24 26.82
CA LYS A 68 8.99 14.06 26.36
C LYS A 68 9.20 14.64 24.95
N ARG A 69 9.82 13.85 24.06
CA ARG A 69 10.14 14.26 22.69
C ARG A 69 9.89 13.11 21.71
N PHE A 70 9.76 13.44 20.44
CA PHE A 70 9.79 12.45 19.38
C PHE A 70 11.25 12.11 19.05
N ASP A 71 11.58 10.83 19.13
CA ASP A 71 12.83 10.31 18.57
C ASP A 71 12.58 9.96 17.10
N ASN A 72 13.51 10.34 16.23
CA ASN A 72 13.47 10.08 14.79
C ASN A 72 14.54 9.07 14.40
N THR A 73 14.13 8.01 13.70
CA THR A 73 15.06 6.99 13.20
C THR A 73 14.72 6.66 11.76
N ALA A 74 15.74 6.37 10.95
CA ALA A 74 15.53 5.72 9.67
C ALA A 74 14.83 4.37 9.92
N PHE A 75 13.75 4.13 9.19
CA PHE A 75 12.96 2.91 9.29
C PHE A 75 12.98 2.21 7.94
N THR A 76 13.60 1.05 7.91
CA THR A 76 13.62 0.16 6.74
C THR A 76 13.01 -1.16 7.19
N SER A 77 11.94 -1.56 6.53
CA SER A 77 11.25 -2.81 6.83
C SER A 77 10.84 -3.47 5.53
N ILE A 78 10.99 -4.79 5.49
CA ILE A 78 10.39 -5.62 4.47
C ILE A 78 8.97 -5.90 4.93
N GLY A 79 8.01 -5.29 4.24
CA GLY A 79 6.60 -5.49 4.50
C GLY A 79 5.84 -5.80 3.23
N MET A 80 4.66 -6.40 3.42
CA MET A 80 3.70 -6.67 2.38
C MET A 80 2.40 -5.95 2.68
N GLY A 81 1.77 -5.39 1.66
CA GLY A 81 0.45 -4.82 1.82
C GLY A 81 -0.27 -4.57 0.50
N ILE A 82 -1.42 -3.93 0.63
CA ILE A 82 -2.28 -3.58 -0.49
C ILE A 82 -2.52 -2.08 -0.45
N GLY A 83 -2.18 -1.40 -1.54
CA GLY A 83 -2.50 -0.01 -1.80
C GLY A 83 -3.68 0.11 -2.74
N TYR A 84 -4.53 1.12 -2.51
CA TYR A 84 -5.53 1.61 -3.45
C TYR A 84 -5.03 2.93 -4.03
N GLN A 85 -4.72 2.92 -5.31
CA GLN A 85 -3.86 3.90 -5.96
C GLN A 85 -4.59 4.51 -7.15
N HIS A 86 -4.57 5.84 -7.25
CA HIS A 86 -5.09 6.62 -8.37
C HIS A 86 -3.98 6.92 -9.37
N TYR A 87 -4.30 6.79 -10.65
CA TYR A 87 -3.39 7.06 -11.74
C TYR A 87 -3.99 8.06 -12.71
N ILE A 88 -3.19 9.04 -13.07
CA ILE A 88 -3.47 10.03 -14.11
C ILE A 88 -2.49 9.90 -15.28
N GLU A 89 -2.77 10.58 -16.37
CA GLU A 89 -1.86 10.62 -17.52
C GLU A 89 -0.87 11.78 -17.35
N SER A 90 0.42 11.48 -17.36
CA SER A 90 1.47 12.49 -17.33
C SER A 90 2.55 12.12 -18.34
N LYS A 91 2.83 13.02 -19.29
CA LYS A 91 3.86 12.85 -20.34
C LYS A 91 3.71 11.56 -21.17
N GLY A 92 2.48 11.08 -21.34
CA GLY A 92 2.22 9.86 -22.08
C GLY A 92 2.64 8.60 -21.33
N GLU A 93 2.62 8.63 -19.98
CA GLU A 93 2.72 7.46 -19.09
C GLU A 93 1.70 7.56 -17.93
N PRO A 94 1.20 6.43 -17.39
CA PRO A 94 0.41 6.42 -16.16
C PRO A 94 1.25 6.87 -14.97
N TYR A 95 0.82 7.93 -14.30
CA TYR A 95 1.48 8.54 -13.15
C TYR A 95 0.59 8.44 -11.91
N ASN A 96 1.16 8.03 -10.78
CA ASN A 96 0.45 7.98 -9.50
C ASN A 96 0.41 9.38 -8.86
N ASP A 97 -0.76 10.01 -8.84
CA ASP A 97 -0.93 11.32 -8.20
C ASP A 97 -1.39 11.21 -6.74
N PHE A 98 -2.03 10.10 -6.37
CA PHE A 98 -2.62 9.92 -5.05
C PHE A 98 -2.85 8.45 -4.73
N GLY A 99 -2.72 8.10 -3.45
CA GLY A 99 -3.35 6.89 -2.95
C GLY A 99 -3.09 6.64 -1.47
N GLY A 100 -3.49 5.45 -1.05
CA GLY A 100 -3.26 5.01 0.31
C GLY A 100 -3.27 3.49 0.41
N GLY A 101 -2.73 2.97 1.50
CA GLY A 101 -2.58 1.54 1.67
C GLY A 101 -2.49 1.11 3.12
N ILE A 102 -2.59 -0.20 3.31
CA ILE A 102 -2.34 -0.86 4.58
C ILE A 102 -1.22 -1.86 4.37
N LEU A 103 -0.25 -1.83 5.29
CA LEU A 103 0.97 -2.61 5.24
C LEU A 103 1.11 -3.44 6.51
N MET A 104 1.54 -4.67 6.35
CA MET A 104 2.14 -5.46 7.42
C MET A 104 3.66 -5.42 7.24
N LEU A 105 4.35 -4.93 8.25
CA LEU A 105 5.78 -4.64 8.24
C LEU A 105 6.47 -5.64 9.16
N ALA A 106 7.44 -6.40 8.63
CA ALA A 106 8.30 -7.21 9.48
C ALA A 106 9.41 -6.31 10.05
N ASN A 107 9.42 -6.15 11.37
CA ASN A 107 10.45 -5.38 12.04
C ASN A 107 11.67 -6.28 12.26
N THR A 108 12.69 -6.12 11.42
CA THR A 108 13.99 -6.76 11.59
C THR A 108 14.86 -5.84 12.44
N THR A 109 14.56 -5.70 13.73
CA THR A 109 15.42 -4.95 14.64
C THR A 109 16.80 -5.59 14.69
N THR A 110 17.84 -4.82 14.36
CA THR A 110 19.26 -5.22 14.34
C THR A 110 19.89 -5.38 15.74
N THR A 111 19.11 -5.24 16.81
CA THR A 111 19.54 -5.44 18.19
C THR A 111 19.02 -6.77 18.71
N MET A 112 19.94 -7.66 19.09
CA MET A 112 19.70 -9.07 19.46
C MET A 112 18.71 -9.31 20.63
N GLU A 113 18.20 -8.27 21.28
CA GLU A 113 17.30 -8.38 22.44
C GLU A 113 15.81 -8.24 22.11
N GLN A 114 15.44 -7.83 20.90
CA GLN A 114 14.02 -7.69 20.53
C GLN A 114 13.66 -8.69 19.44
N ALA A 115 12.76 -9.61 19.79
CA ALA A 115 12.20 -10.59 18.88
C ALA A 115 11.62 -9.90 17.64
N ALA A 116 11.75 -10.56 16.48
CA ALA A 116 11.14 -10.11 15.23
C ALA A 116 9.66 -9.76 15.49
N SER A 117 9.30 -8.49 15.29
CA SER A 117 7.94 -8.00 15.54
C SER A 117 7.21 -7.76 14.23
N ILE A 118 5.88 -7.82 14.30
CA ILE A 118 5.00 -7.41 13.20
C ILE A 118 4.44 -6.04 13.57
N SER A 119 4.50 -5.12 12.63
CA SER A 119 3.84 -3.82 12.73
C SER A 119 2.77 -3.70 11.64
N ILE A 120 1.69 -2.99 11.94
CA ILE A 120 0.69 -2.63 10.93
C ILE A 120 0.77 -1.13 10.73
N ALA A 121 0.85 -0.69 9.48
CA ALA A 121 0.88 0.73 9.13
C ALA A 121 -0.16 1.05 8.06
N GLY A 122 -0.91 2.13 8.30
CA GLY A 122 -1.69 2.82 7.29
C GLY A 122 -0.86 3.93 6.68
N VAL A 123 -0.92 4.06 5.37
CA VAL A 123 -0.08 5.00 4.62
C VAL A 123 -0.88 5.71 3.55
N PHE A 124 -0.42 6.92 3.23
CA PHE A 124 -1.03 7.82 2.29
C PHE A 124 0.08 8.48 1.47
N ASN A 125 -0.14 8.61 0.17
CA ASN A 125 0.77 9.26 -0.76
C ASN A 125 0.04 10.31 -1.60
N PHE A 126 0.70 11.43 -1.83
CA PHE A 126 0.27 12.52 -2.69
C PHE A 126 1.44 12.98 -3.56
N LEU A 127 1.21 12.99 -4.87
CA LEU A 127 2.12 13.46 -5.91
C LEU A 127 3.52 12.82 -5.86
N ASP A 128 3.66 11.53 -5.54
CA ASP A 128 4.93 10.79 -5.36
C ASP A 128 5.96 11.39 -4.35
N PHE A 129 5.79 12.64 -3.91
CA PHE A 129 6.75 13.37 -3.09
C PHE A 129 6.35 13.43 -1.62
N VAL A 130 5.04 13.46 -1.35
CA VAL A 130 4.52 13.55 0.02
C VAL A 130 3.90 12.22 0.38
N SER A 131 4.54 11.53 1.28
CA SER A 131 4.02 10.29 1.80
C SER A 131 4.14 10.27 3.31
N MET A 132 3.01 9.96 3.94
CA MET A 132 2.85 9.98 5.38
C MET A 132 2.13 8.71 5.80
N GLY A 133 2.39 8.28 7.02
CA GLY A 133 1.73 7.11 7.56
C GLY A 133 1.72 7.12 9.07
N ALA A 134 0.90 6.24 9.62
CA ALA A 134 0.90 5.94 11.03
C ALA A 134 0.75 4.44 11.19
N GLY A 135 1.39 3.89 12.22
CA GLY A 135 1.34 2.48 12.49
C GLY A 135 1.47 2.17 13.97
N TYR A 136 1.29 0.89 14.24
CA TYR A 136 1.43 0.32 15.57
C TYR A 136 2.35 -0.88 15.49
N ASP A 137 3.38 -0.88 16.34
CA ASP A 137 4.29 -1.99 16.49
C ASP A 137 3.76 -2.92 17.58
N MET A 138 3.37 -4.14 17.19
CA MET A 138 2.79 -5.10 18.14
C MET A 138 3.83 -5.71 19.08
N GLY A 139 5.11 -5.72 18.72
CA GLY A 139 6.17 -6.25 19.58
C GLY A 139 6.64 -5.26 20.62
N ARG A 140 6.67 -3.96 20.29
CA ARG A 140 7.04 -2.88 21.22
C ARG A 140 5.84 -2.23 21.91
N GLU A 141 4.63 -2.50 21.44
CA GLU A 141 3.38 -1.87 21.87
C GLU A 141 3.38 -0.34 21.74
N VAL A 142 3.94 0.16 20.63
CA VAL A 142 4.19 1.59 20.43
C VAL A 142 3.63 2.07 19.11
N PHE A 143 2.96 3.23 19.16
CA PHE A 143 2.54 3.98 17.99
C PHE A 143 3.72 4.71 17.35
N PHE A 144 3.74 4.73 16.03
CA PHE A 144 4.75 5.44 15.27
C PHE A 144 4.13 6.17 14.08
N LEU A 145 4.78 7.28 13.70
CA LEU A 145 4.45 8.05 12.51
C LEU A 145 5.54 7.84 11.46
N LEU A 146 5.15 7.90 10.19
CA LEU A 146 6.01 7.69 9.05
C LEU A 146 5.95 8.93 8.14
N THR A 147 7.09 9.33 7.59
CA THR A 147 7.16 10.32 6.51
C THR A 147 8.26 9.96 5.52
N GLY A 148 8.17 10.50 4.30
CA GLY A 148 9.16 10.25 3.24
C GLY A 148 9.17 8.78 2.86
N VAL A 149 8.00 8.16 2.84
CA VAL A 149 7.80 6.79 2.45
C VAL A 149 8.11 6.61 0.98
N SER A 150 9.05 5.71 0.68
CA SER A 150 9.27 5.19 -0.67
C SER A 150 8.84 3.73 -0.74
N TYR A 151 8.13 3.40 -1.81
CA TYR A 151 7.76 2.02 -2.15
C TYR A 151 8.54 1.56 -3.37
N SER A 152 8.75 0.25 -3.45
CA SER A 152 9.17 -0.43 -4.68
C SER A 152 8.08 -1.41 -5.09
N PHE A 153 7.75 -1.44 -6.38
CA PHE A 153 6.84 -2.39 -7.01
C PHE A 153 7.60 -3.24 -8.03
#